data_AF-A0A3C1UPJ7-F1
#
_entry.id   AF-A0A3C1UPJ7-F1
#
_cell.length_a   1.000
_cell.length_b   1.000
_cell.length_c   1.000
_cell.angle_alpha   90.00
_cell.angle_beta   90.00
_cell.angle_gamma   90.00
#
_symmetry.space_group_name_H-M   'P 1'
#
loop_
_entity.id
_entity.type
_entity.pdbx_description
1 polymer ?
#
loop_
_entity_poly.entity_id
_entity_poly.type
_entity_poly.pdbx_seq_one_letter_code
_entity_poly.pdbx_strand_id
1 'polypeptide(L)' 'VSNQKPAPDIFLEAARRIRISPAKCRAYEDTDLGMQAIIAAGMDAVDVRKML' A
#
# COMPACT_ATOMS: atom_id res chain seq x y z
N VAL A 1 3.63 -9.21 -9.38
CA VAL A 1 2.60 -9.34 -8.33
C VAL A 1 2.15 -10.77 -8.37
N SER A 2 2.51 -11.54 -7.35
CA SER A 2 2.22 -12.97 -7.30
C SER A 2 1.13 -13.27 -6.28
N ASN A 3 1.05 -12.44 -5.23
CA ASN A 3 0.04 -12.52 -4.18
C ASN A 3 -0.90 -11.32 -4.24
N GLN A 4 -2.19 -11.55 -3.97
CA GLN A 4 -3.19 -10.48 -3.86
C GLN A 4 -3.19 -9.87 -2.45
N LYS A 5 -3.83 -8.71 -2.29
CA LYS A 5 -4.11 -8.10 -0.97
C LYS A 5 -4.71 -9.18 -0.04
N PRO A 6 -4.22 -9.35 1.20
CA PRO A 6 -3.45 -8.39 1.98
C PRO A 6 -1.92 -8.48 1.80
N ALA A 7 -1.41 -9.28 0.85
CA ALA A 7 0.01 -9.28 0.56
C ALA A 7 0.48 -7.92 -0.02
N PRO A 8 1.69 -7.46 0.29
CA PRO A 8 2.17 -6.12 -0.07
C PRO A 8 2.65 -6.02 -1.52
N ASP A 9 2.67 -7.11 -2.29
CA ASP A 9 3.27 -7.25 -3.62
C ASP A 9 2.97 -6.07 -4.55
N ILE A 10 1.71 -5.65 -4.65
CA ILE A 10 1.29 -4.58 -5.56
C ILE A 10 1.90 -3.23 -5.18
N PHE A 11 1.98 -2.93 -3.88
CA PHE A 11 2.56 -1.69 -3.36
C PHE A 11 4.08 -1.70 -3.48
N LEU A 12 4.73 -2.82 -3.17
CA LEU A 12 6.19 -2.98 -3.35
C LEU A 12 6.58 -2.86 -4.82
N GLU A 13 5.81 -3.46 -5.72
CA GLU A 13 6.03 -3.33 -7.17
C GLU A 13 5.86 -1.89 -7.65
N ALA A 14 4.85 -1.16 -7.14
CA ALA A 14 4.68 0.26 -7.44
C ALA A 14 5.88 1.10 -6.99
N ALA A 15 6.33 0.93 -5.75
CA ALA A 15 7.52 1.60 -5.20
C ALA A 15 8.79 1.29 -6.00
N ARG A 16 8.98 0.03 -6.41
CA ARG A 16 10.10 -0.42 -7.26
C ARG A 16 10.09 0.29 -8.62
N ARG A 17 8.93 0.41 -9.28
CA ARG A 17 8.82 1.06 -10.60
C ARG A 17 9.16 2.54 -10.55
N ILE A 18 8.77 3.24 -9.49
CA ILE A 18 9.08 4.67 -9.30
C ILE A 18 10.45 4.91 -8.62
N ARG A 19 11.17 3.83 -8.25
CA ARG A 19 12.48 3.86 -7.59
C ARG A 19 12.50 4.64 -6.28
N ILE A 20 11.43 4.54 -5.51
CA ILE A 20 11.29 5.16 -4.18
C ILE A 20 11.19 4.06 -3.13
N SER A 21 11.86 4.26 -1.98
CA SER A 21 11.71 3.34 -0.84
C SER A 21 10.26 3.36 -0.34
N PRO A 22 9.64 2.19 -0.03
CA PRO A 22 8.27 2.15 0.49
C PRO A 22 8.03 3.05 1.69
N ALA A 23 9.02 3.22 2.57
CA ALA A 23 8.94 4.12 3.74
C ALA A 23 8.79 5.62 3.37
N LYS A 24 8.98 5.99 2.10
CA LYS A 24 8.75 7.34 1.55
C LYS A 24 7.50 7.41 0.67
N CYS A 25 6.72 6.33 0.60
CA CYS A 25 5.47 6.28 -0.16
C CYS A 25 4.27 6.44 0.78
N ARG A 26 3.24 7.14 0.28
CA ARG A 26 1.91 7.20 0.87
C ARG A 26 0.91 6.56 -0.09
N ALA A 27 0.07 5.65 0.40
CA ALA A 27 -0.95 4.98 -0.39
C ALA A 27 -2.33 5.19 0.23
N TYR A 28 -3.35 5.25 -0.63
CA TYR A 28 -4.74 5.55 -0.29
C TYR A 28 -5.60 4.35 -0.64
N GLU A 29 -6.53 3.98 0.23
CA GLU A 29 -7.34 2.78 0.06
C GLU A 29 -8.66 2.85 0.83
N ASP A 30 -9.67 2.13 0.35
CA ASP A 30 -11.03 2.08 0.87
C ASP A 30 -11.45 0.69 1.41
N THR A 31 -10.54 -0.29 1.41
CA THR A 31 -10.78 -1.66 1.89
C THR A 31 -9.80 -2.07 2.99
N ASP A 32 -10.28 -2.90 3.94
CA ASP A 32 -9.42 -3.37 5.04
C ASP A 32 -8.25 -4.24 4.54
N LEU A 33 -8.48 -5.08 3.51
CA LEU A 33 -7.43 -5.90 2.90
C LEU A 33 -6.36 -5.04 2.24
N GLY A 34 -6.75 -3.96 1.56
CA GLY A 34 -5.79 -3.04 0.97
C GLY A 34 -5.03 -2.24 2.03
N MET A 35 -5.69 -1.81 3.10
CA MET A 35 -5.03 -1.16 4.24
C MET A 35 -3.95 -2.06 4.86
N GLN A 36 -4.26 -3.35 5.08
CA GLN A 36 -3.28 -4.33 5.55
C GLN A 36 -2.09 -4.47 4.59
N ALA A 37 -2.35 -4.50 3.28
CA ALA A 37 -1.29 -4.59 2.27
C ALA A 37 -0.37 -3.35 2.24
N ILE A 38 -0.91 -2.14 2.46
CA ILE A 38 -0.10 -0.92 2.54
C ILE A 38 0.81 -0.96 3.77
N ILE A 39 0.24 -1.32 4.93
CA ILE A 39 0.98 -1.42 6.19
C ILE A 39 2.07 -2.50 6.08
N ALA A 40 1.75 -3.67 5.51
CA ALA A 40 2.71 -4.74 5.27
C ALA A 40 3.82 -4.34 4.28
N ALA A 41 3.57 -3.39 3.38
CA ALA A 41 4.57 -2.84 2.47
C ALA A 41 5.51 -1.82 3.14
N GLY A 42 5.26 -1.44 4.41
CA GLY A 42 6.04 -0.43 5.12
C GLY A 42 5.79 1.00 4.61
N MET A 43 4.60 1.27 4.08
CA MET A 43 4.18 2.58 3.57
C MET A 43 3.28 3.31 4.57
N ASP A 44 3.12 4.63 4.38
CA ASP A 44 2.11 5.42 5.08
C ASP A 44 0.72 5.17 4.48
N ALA A 45 -0.24 4.73 5.30
CA ALA A 45 -1.55 4.27 4.86
C ALA A 45 -2.65 5.28 5.19
N VAL A 46 -3.40 5.70 4.17
CA VAL A 46 -4.55 6.60 4.32
C VAL A 46 -5.84 5.85 4.02
N ASP A 47 -6.69 5.75 5.03
CA ASP A 47 -8.04 5.22 4.91
C ASP A 47 -8.99 6.33 4.45
N VAL A 48 -9.38 6.29 3.17
CA VAL A 48 -10.22 7.35 2.58
C VAL A 48 -11.65 7.35 3.12
N ARG A 49 -12.10 6.25 3.73
CA ARG A 49 -13.43 6.17 4.38
C ARG A 49 -13.55 7.10 5.58
N LYS A 50 -12.42 7.54 6.16
CA LYS A 50 -12.35 8.47 7.30
C LYS A 50 -12.25 9.94 6.90
N MET A 51 -12.21 10.23 5.60
CA MET A 51 -12.08 11.59 5.05
C MET A 51 -13.42 12.17 4.56
N LEU A 52 -14.50 11.40 4.70
CA LEU A 52 -15.88 11.77 4.38
C LEU A 52 -16.65 12.18 5.64
#